data_AF-A0A645AL99-F1
#
_entry.id   AF-A0A645AL99-F1
#
_cell.length_a   1.000
_cell.length_b   1.000
_cell.length_c   1.000
_cell.angle_alpha   90.00
_cell.angle_beta   90.00
_cell.angle_gamma   90.00
#
_symmetry.space_group_name_H-M   'P 1'
#
loop_
_entity.id
_entity.type
_entity.pdbx_description
1 polymer ?
#
loop_
_entity_poly.entity_id
_entity_poly.type
_entity_poly.pdbx_seq_one_letter_code
_entity_poly.pdbx_strand_id
1 'polypeptide(L)'
;MSLNFYIDEVREFMDKAGFSSEVEADIFKMLDEEFALLKSSYGNEEKMQHQIYDMLFLLFEIAAKHNMDLDSEWIKGRDKKKKYLPK
;
A
#
# COMPACT_ATOMS: atom_id res chain seq x y z
N MET A 1 14.88 3.59 -4.33
CA MET A 1 13.69 4.40 -4.06
C MET A 1 13.18 4.03 -2.69
N SER A 2 12.74 5.01 -1.92
CA SER A 2 12.25 4.81 -0.55
C SER A 2 10.73 4.61 -0.58
N LEU A 3 10.14 4.04 0.46
CA LEU A 3 8.69 3.90 0.54
C LEU A 3 8.02 5.27 0.61
N ASN A 4 8.65 6.23 1.27
CA ASN A 4 8.11 7.59 1.36
C ASN A 4 8.09 8.30 0.00
N PHE A 5 8.99 7.95 -0.93
CA PHE A 5 8.93 8.47 -2.30
C PHE A 5 7.59 8.11 -2.99
N TYR A 6 7.12 6.87 -2.82
CA TYR A 6 5.83 6.46 -3.39
C TYR A 6 4.65 7.09 -2.66
N ILE A 7 4.77 7.33 -1.35
CA ILE A 7 3.76 8.08 -0.59
C ILE A 7 3.62 9.50 -1.14
N ASP A 8 4.75 10.18 -1.38
CA ASP A 8 4.74 11.55 -1.91
C ASP A 8 4.17 11.60 -3.35
N GLU A 9 4.48 10.61 -4.19
CA GLU A 9 3.89 10.49 -5.53
C GLU A 9 2.36 10.32 -5.48
N VAL A 10 1.88 9.45 -4.59
CA VAL A 10 0.44 9.22 -4.39
C VAL A 10 -0.23 10.47 -3.81
N ARG A 11 0.43 11.16 -2.87
CA ARG A 11 -0.05 12.45 -2.34
C ARG A 11 -0.22 13.48 -3.44
N GLU A 12 0.78 13.66 -4.29
CA GLU A 12 0.69 14.58 -5.43
C GLU A 12 -0.42 14.21 -6.40
N PHE A 13 -0.63 12.91 -6.64
CA PHE A 13 -1.71 12.42 -7.48
C PHE A 13 -3.08 12.74 -6.87
N MET A 14 -3.28 12.46 -5.58
CA MET A 14 -4.52 12.75 -4.86
C MET A 14 -4.85 14.25 -4.85
N ASP A 15 -3.84 15.10 -4.63
CA ASP A 15 -3.98 16.56 -4.66
C ASP A 15 -4.43 17.06 -6.05
N LYS A 16 -3.87 16.47 -7.13
CA LYS A 16 -4.27 16.78 -8.51
C LYS A 16 -5.66 16.26 -8.87
N ALA A 17 -6.04 15.10 -8.34
CA ALA A 17 -7.31 14.46 -8.60
C ALA A 17 -8.48 15.04 -7.77
N GLY A 18 -8.20 15.86 -6.76
CA GLY A 18 -9.22 16.52 -5.93
C GLY A 18 -9.95 15.56 -4.98
N PHE A 19 -9.27 14.51 -4.52
CA PHE A 19 -9.86 13.53 -3.60
C PHE A 19 -10.25 14.16 -2.26
N SER A 20 -11.45 13.83 -1.75
CA SER A 20 -11.95 14.32 -0.47
C SER A 20 -11.61 13.37 0.68
N SER A 21 -11.59 13.90 1.91
CA SER A 21 -11.23 13.15 3.13
C SER A 21 -12.26 12.09 3.55
N GLU A 22 -13.43 12.03 2.93
CA GLU A 22 -14.52 11.08 3.25
C GLU A 22 -14.24 9.65 2.74
N VAL A 23 -13.21 9.48 1.91
CA VAL A 23 -12.89 8.24 1.17
C VAL A 23 -12.19 7.17 2.01
N GLU A 24 -11.78 7.45 3.25
CA GLU A 24 -10.96 6.50 4.03
C GLU A 24 -11.69 5.24 4.48
N ALA A 25 -12.97 5.35 4.84
CA ALA A 25 -13.78 4.17 5.12
C ALA A 25 -13.97 3.32 3.85
N ASP A 26 -14.01 3.96 2.69
CA ASP A 26 -14.12 3.28 1.40
C ASP A 26 -12.79 2.63 0.98
N ILE A 27 -11.62 3.18 1.35
CA ILE A 27 -10.32 2.56 1.05
C ILE A 27 -10.20 1.17 1.69
N PHE A 28 -10.64 1.00 2.95
CA PHE A 28 -10.60 -0.33 3.58
C PHE A 28 -11.55 -1.32 2.91
N LYS A 29 -12.71 -0.86 2.44
CA LYS A 29 -13.63 -1.69 1.66
C LYS A 29 -13.04 -2.05 0.29
N MET A 30 -12.40 -1.11 -0.40
CA MET A 30 -11.69 -1.36 -1.66
C MET A 30 -10.55 -2.37 -1.44
N LEU A 31 -9.80 -2.27 -0.34
CA LEU A 31 -8.76 -3.24 0.01
C LEU A 31 -9.33 -4.65 0.20
N ASP A 32 -10.51 -4.80 0.82
CA ASP A 32 -11.16 -6.09 0.95
C ASP A 32 -11.58 -6.67 -0.41
N GLU A 33 -12.07 -5.82 -1.32
CA GLU A 33 -12.43 -6.20 -2.69
C GLU A 33 -11.20 -6.62 -3.51
N GLU A 34 -10.13 -5.82 -3.51
CA GLU A 34 -8.86 -6.14 -4.18
C GLU A 34 -8.21 -7.39 -3.59
N PHE A 35 -8.32 -7.62 -2.28
CA PHE A 35 -7.79 -8.85 -1.68
C PHE A 35 -8.58 -10.10 -2.10
N ALA A 36 -9.90 -9.98 -2.29
CA ALA A 36 -10.72 -11.07 -2.83
C ALA A 36 -10.34 -11.38 -4.29
N LEU A 37 -10.10 -10.34 -5.09
CA LEU A 37 -9.63 -10.47 -6.47
C LEU A 37 -8.21 -11.05 -6.55
N LEU A 38 -7.30 -10.66 -5.65
CA LEU A 38 -5.97 -11.26 -5.51
C LEU A 38 -6.05 -12.77 -5.23
N LYS A 39 -6.94 -13.20 -4.33
CA LYS A 39 -7.16 -14.63 -4.09
C LYS A 39 -7.69 -15.35 -5.33
N SER A 40 -8.57 -14.70 -6.09
CA SER A 40 -9.14 -15.28 -7.31
C SER A 40 -8.14 -15.36 -8.47
N SER A 41 -7.10 -14.52 -8.46
CA SER A 41 -6.04 -14.47 -9.48
C SER A 41 -4.88 -15.42 -9.20
N TYR A 42 -4.94 -16.20 -8.13
CA TYR A 42 -3.91 -17.17 -7.77
C TYR A 42 -3.57 -18.11 -8.95
N GLY A 43 -2.30 -18.13 -9.35
CA GLY A 43 -1.81 -18.90 -10.51
C GLY A 43 -1.80 -18.12 -11.83
N ASN A 44 -2.22 -16.86 -11.85
CA ASN A 44 -2.04 -15.94 -12.97
C ASN A 44 -1.16 -14.76 -12.55
N GLU A 45 0.13 -14.82 -12.90
CA GLU A 45 1.14 -13.84 -12.46
C GLU A 45 0.83 -12.41 -12.88
N GLU A 46 0.34 -12.20 -14.11
CA GLU A 46 -0.01 -10.88 -14.63
C GLU A 46 -1.14 -10.25 -13.81
N LYS A 47 -2.22 -11.00 -13.58
CA LYS A 47 -3.34 -10.53 -12.76
C LYS A 47 -2.92 -10.30 -11.31
N MET A 48 -2.09 -11.18 -10.75
CA MET A 48 -1.59 -11.00 -9.39
C MET A 48 -0.72 -9.74 -9.27
N GLN A 49 0.11 -9.42 -10.26
CA GLN A 49 0.92 -8.20 -10.26
C GLN A 49 0.06 -6.94 -10.24
N HIS A 50 -0.97 -6.87 -11.09
CA HIS A 50 -1.92 -5.75 -11.09
C HIS A 50 -2.60 -5.59 -9.74
N GLN A 51 -3.08 -6.70 -9.17
CA GLN A 51 -3.82 -6.67 -7.92
C GLN A 51 -2.93 -6.30 -6.72
N ILE A 52 -1.68 -6.72 -6.71
CA ILE A 52 -0.69 -6.27 -5.72
C ILE A 52 -0.43 -4.77 -5.87
N TYR A 53 -0.31 -4.26 -7.11
CA TYR A 53 -0.12 -2.84 -7.36
C TYR A 53 -1.32 -2.02 -6.85
N ASP A 54 -2.54 -2.44 -7.16
CA ASP A 54 -3.77 -1.76 -6.74
C ASP A 54 -3.87 -1.71 -5.21
N MET A 55 -3.58 -2.82 -4.52
CA MET A 55 -3.51 -2.85 -3.06
C MET A 55 -2.40 -1.95 -2.50
N LEU A 56 -1.23 -1.90 -3.12
CA LEU A 56 -0.14 -1.01 -2.68
C LEU A 56 -0.53 0.47 -2.83
N PHE A 57 -1.18 0.82 -3.93
CA PHE A 57 -1.67 2.18 -4.16
C PHE A 57 -2.62 2.62 -3.05
N LEU A 58 -3.64 1.80 -2.74
CA LEU A 58 -4.58 2.07 -1.65
C LEU A 58 -3.89 2.20 -0.27
N LEU A 59 -2.87 1.38 0.00
CA LEU A 59 -2.09 1.49 1.24
C LEU A 59 -1.26 2.77 1.29
N PHE A 60 -0.72 3.22 0.15
CA PHE A 60 0.00 4.49 0.07
C PHE A 60 -0.93 5.69 0.21
N GLU A 61 -2.18 5.62 -0.27
CA GLU A 61 -3.18 6.67 -0.03
C GLU A 61 -3.44 6.86 1.47
N ILE A 62 -3.60 5.77 2.22
CA ILE A 62 -3.73 5.81 3.68
C ILE A 62 -2.48 6.46 4.30
N ALA A 63 -1.29 5.99 3.90
CA ALA A 63 -0.04 6.50 4.44
C ALA A 63 0.17 8.00 4.13
N ALA A 64 -0.19 8.44 2.93
CA ALA A 64 -0.10 9.83 2.49
C ALA A 64 -1.02 10.74 3.30
N LYS A 65 -2.27 10.31 3.50
CA LYS A 65 -3.29 11.05 4.26
C LYS A 65 -2.90 11.25 5.72
N HIS A 66 -2.31 10.23 6.34
CA HIS A 66 -1.88 10.26 7.74
C HIS A 66 -0.45 10.75 7.94
N ASN A 67 0.22 11.19 6.86
CA ASN A 67 1.62 11.62 6.87
C ASN A 67 2.55 10.60 7.55
N MET A 68 2.34 9.32 7.24
CA MET A 68 3.10 8.22 7.82
C MET A 68 4.51 8.14 7.24
N ASP A 69 5.47 7.72 8.07
CA ASP A 69 6.84 7.42 7.66
C ASP A 69 7.02 5.90 7.54
N LEU A 70 6.75 5.38 6.34
CA LEU A 70 6.89 3.95 6.06
C LEU A 70 8.35 3.53 5.97
N ASP A 71 9.28 4.42 5.62
CA ASP A 71 10.71 4.10 5.62
C ASP A 71 11.23 3.79 7.03
N SER A 72 10.87 4.61 8.01
CA SER A 72 11.22 4.38 9.42
C SER A 72 10.61 3.09 9.95
N GLU A 73 9.34 2.83 9.66
CA GLU A 73 8.70 1.57 10.04
C GLU A 73 9.30 0.35 9.31
N TRP A 74 9.73 0.50 8.06
CA TRP A 74 10.38 -0.57 7.32
C TRP A 74 11.74 -0.93 7.90
N ILE A 75 12.52 0.06 8.34
CA ILE A 75 13.80 -0.15 9.04
C ILE A 75 13.56 -0.89 10.37
N LYS A 76 12.63 -0.40 11.20
CA LYS A 76 12.26 -1.07 12.46
C LYS A 76 11.75 -2.49 12.22
N GLY A 77 10.96 -2.69 11.17
CA GLY A 77 10.42 -3.97 10.75
C GLY A 77 11.52 -4.95 10.32
N ARG A 78 12.52 -4.47 9.56
CA ARG A 78 13.68 -5.27 9.16
C ARG A 78 14.45 -5.77 10.38
N ASP A 79 14.69 -4.91 11.36
CA ASP A 79 15.37 -5.30 12.59
C ASP A 79 14.56 -6.30 13.42
N LYS A 80 13.24 -6.13 13.50
CA LYS A 80 12.34 -7.12 14.11
C LYS A 80 12.31 -8.43 13.33
N LYS A 81 12.49 -8.44 12.01
CA LYS A 81 12.46 -9.64 11.16
C LYS A 81 13.77 -10.44 11.21
N LYS A 82 14.88 -9.85 11.64
CA LYS A 82 16.15 -10.57 11.87
C LYS A 82 15.98 -11.78 12.82
N LYS A 83 15.01 -11.73 13.75
CA LYS A 83 14.69 -12.85 14.66
C LYS A 83 14.08 -14.08 13.98
N TYR A 84 13.61 -13.95 12.74
CA TYR A 84 13.02 -15.03 11.94
C TYR A 84 13.96 -15.56 10.86
N LEU A 85 15.16 -14.98 10.70
CA LEU A 85 16.16 -15.55 9.80
C LEU A 85 16.76 -16.80 10.47
N PRO A 86 16.80 -17.96 9.77
CA PRO A 86 17.54 -19.11 10.28
C PRO A 86 19.02 -18.73 10.46
N LYS A 87 19.62 -19.23 11.56
CA LYS A 87 21.05 -19.04 11.86
C LYS A 87 21.94 -19.76 10.87
#